data_AF-A0A259PQ12-F1
#
_entry.id   AF-A0A259PQ12-F1
#
_cell.length_a   1.000
_cell.length_b   1.000
_cell.length_c   1.000
_cell.angle_alpha   90.00
_cell.angle_beta   90.00
_cell.angle_gamma   90.00
#
_symmetry.space_group_name_H-M   'P 1'
#
loop_
_entity.id
_entity.type
_entity.pdbx_description
1 polymer ?
#
loop_
_entity_poly.entity_id
_entity_poly.type
_entity_poly.pdbx_seq_one_letter_code
_entity_poly.pdbx_strand_id
1 'polypeptide(L)' 'MEQRDEFSMAVDPRLRISDDEIHAAKYNWLAARDGAVDVPAERVALLFEYYRALISLQAQQLAADLRSRHRGA' A
#
# COMPACT_ATOMS: atom_id res chain seq x y z
N MET A 1 2.79 32.05 8.34
CA MET A 1 2.75 30.64 8.78
C MET A 1 2.89 29.80 7.53
N GLU A 2 4.13 29.45 7.21
CA GLU A 2 4.51 28.58 6.10
C GLU A 2 4.77 27.19 6.67
N GLN A 3 3.98 26.21 6.23
CA GLN A 3 4.32 24.79 6.17
C GLN A 3 3.14 24.08 5.52
N ARG A 4 3.15 24.06 4.18
CA ARG A 4 2.28 23.22 3.34
C ARG A 4 3.17 22.33 2.47
N ASP A 5 4.11 21.67 3.12
CA ASP A 5 5.08 20.77 2.52
C ASP A 5 5.25 19.54 3.44
N GLU A 6 4.15 18.88 3.80
CA GLU A 6 4.19 17.71 4.70
C GLU A 6 3.36 16.53 4.17
N PHE A 7 3.26 16.40 2.85
CA PHE A 7 2.84 15.15 2.21
C PHE A 7 3.71 14.80 1.01
N SER A 8 4.98 15.20 1.04
CA SER A 8 5.99 14.48 0.26
C SER A 8 6.25 13.16 0.98
N MET A 9 5.32 12.19 0.84
CA MET A 9 5.67 10.77 0.93
C MET A 9 6.62 10.51 -0.24
N ALA A 10 7.86 10.94 -0.13
CA ALA A 10 8.95 10.35 -0.86
C ALA A 10 8.97 8.89 -0.39
N VAL A 11 8.22 8.04 -1.10
CA VAL A 11 8.25 6.59 -0.92
C VAL A 11 9.71 6.21 -1.06
N ASP A 12 10.35 5.87 0.07
CA ASP A 12 11.73 5.44 0.05
C ASP A 12 11.80 4.26 -0.92
N PRO A 13 12.58 4.33 -2.01
CA PRO A 13 12.65 3.25 -2.99
C PRO A 13 13.24 1.96 -2.40
N ARG A 14 13.78 2.00 -1.17
CA ARG A 14 14.22 0.85 -0.37
C ARG A 14 13.11 0.27 0.51
N LEU A 15 11.95 0.93 0.64
CA LEU A 15 10.80 0.39 1.36
C LEU A 15 10.16 -0.72 0.52
N ARG A 16 10.76 -1.90 0.59
CA ARG A 16 10.25 -3.11 -0.06
C ARG A 16 8.95 -3.50 0.65
N ILE A 17 7.84 -3.52 -0.09
CA ILE A 17 6.56 -3.95 0.47
C ILE A 17 6.61 -5.45 0.63
N SER A 18 6.46 -5.90 1.87
CA SER A 18 6.42 -7.33 2.20
C SER A 18 5.03 -7.91 1.93
N ASP A 19 4.98 -9.22 1.66
CA ASP A 19 3.71 -9.94 1.54
C ASP A 19 2.90 -9.91 2.85
N ASP A 20 3.59 -9.91 3.99
CA ASP A 20 2.98 -9.79 5.33
C ASP A 20 2.20 -8.48 5.50
N GLU A 21 2.75 -7.35 5.02
CA GLU A 21 2.05 -6.06 5.07
C GLU A 21 0.79 -6.06 4.21
N ILE A 22 0.84 -6.68 3.03
CA ILE A 22 -0.32 -6.82 2.15
C ILE A 22 -1.38 -7.70 2.80
N HIS A 23 -0.99 -8.82 3.41
CA HIS A 23 -1.89 -9.70 4.13
C HIS A 23 -2.53 -9.03 5.34
N ALA A 24 -1.75 -8.27 6.12
CA ALA A 24 -2.26 -7.50 7.25
C ALA A 24 -3.25 -6.42 6.78
N ALA A 25 -2.93 -5.67 5.72
CA ALA A 25 -3.83 -4.67 5.16
C ALA A 25 -5.14 -5.28 4.65
N LYS A 26 -5.06 -6.42 3.94
CA LYS A 26 -6.23 -7.18 3.49
C LYS A 26 -7.09 -7.63 4.67
N TYR A 27 -6.48 -8.20 5.70
CA TYR A 27 -7.18 -8.66 6.89
C TYR A 27 -7.91 -7.50 7.58
N ASN A 28 -7.25 -6.36 7.76
CA ASN A 28 -7.85 -5.18 8.39
C ASN A 28 -9.04 -4.64 7.59
N TRP A 29 -8.93 -4.58 6.25
CA TRP A 29 -10.04 -4.19 5.40
C TRP A 29 -11.23 -5.16 5.52
N LEU A 30 -10.98 -6.48 5.46
CA LEU A 30 -12.03 -7.49 5.58
C LEU A 30 -12.70 -7.46 6.95
N ALA A 31 -11.91 -7.32 8.03
CA ALA A 31 -12.43 -7.19 9.38
C ALA A 31 -13.32 -5.95 9.53
N ALA A 32 -12.91 -4.82 8.94
CA ALA A 32 -13.69 -3.58 8.93
C ALA A 32 -14.97 -3.67 8.08
N ARG A 33 -14.93 -4.41 6.95
CA ARG A 33 -16.05 -4.56 6.02
C ARG A 33 -17.11 -5.56 6.51
N ASP A 34 -16.65 -6.70 7.03
CA ASP A 34 -17.50 -7.87 7.30
C ASP A 34 -17.76 -8.09 8.80
N GLY A 35 -16.85 -7.61 9.66
CA GLY A 35 -16.77 -8.02 11.06
C GLY A 35 -17.24 -6.99 12.08
N ALA A 36 -17.46 -5.73 11.70
CA ALA A 36 -17.66 -4.66 12.66
C ALA A 36 -19.03 -3.97 12.52
N VAL A 37 -19.84 -4.10 13.59
CA VAL A 37 -20.99 -3.22 13.82
C VAL A 37 -20.41 -1.82 14.09
N ASP A 38 -20.83 -0.82 13.32
CA ASP A 38 -20.46 0.60 13.45
C ASP A 38 -19.10 1.07 12.90
N VAL A 39 -18.47 0.38 11.93
CA VAL A 39 -17.37 1.00 11.19
C VAL A 39 -17.90 1.96 10.12
N PRO A 40 -17.46 3.24 10.11
CA PRO A 40 -17.88 4.19 9.08
C PRO A 40 -17.45 3.75 7.68
N ALA A 41 -18.31 3.96 6.68
CA ALA A 41 -18.04 3.61 5.29
C ALA A 41 -16.74 4.25 4.75
N GLU A 42 -16.44 5.48 5.16
CA GLU A 42 -15.18 6.16 4.82
C GLU A 42 -13.95 5.39 5.34
N ARG A 43 -14.02 4.85 6.56
CA ARG A 43 -12.93 4.06 7.15
C ARG A 43 -12.72 2.76 6.36
N VAL A 44 -13.79 2.10 5.94
CA VAL A 44 -13.71 0.89 5.08
C VAL A 44 -13.07 1.23 3.73
N ALA A 45 -13.46 2.35 3.12
CA ALA A 45 -12.90 2.80 1.85
C ALA A 45 -11.41 3.15 1.95
N LEU A 46 -10.99 3.84 3.02
CA LEU A 46 -9.57 4.15 3.25
C LEU A 46 -8.72 2.89 3.43
N LEU A 47 -9.22 1.90 4.18
CA LEU A 47 -8.52 0.61 4.35
C LEU A 47 -8.40 -0.15 3.03
N PHE A 48 -9.44 -0.07 2.18
CA PHE A 48 -9.39 -0.64 0.84
C PHE A 48 -8.35 0.05 -0.04
N GLU A 49 -8.34 1.39 -0.09
CA GLU A 49 -7.37 2.14 -0.88
C GLU A 49 -5.93 1.90 -0.40
N TYR A 50 -5.72 1.77 0.90
CA TYR A 50 -4.42 1.42 1.47
C TYR A 50 -3.95 0.03 0.98
N TYR A 51 -4.79 -1.00 1.11
CA TYR A 51 -4.51 -2.34 0.58
C TYR A 51 -4.22 -2.32 -0.93
N ARG A 52 -5.00 -1.57 -1.71
CA ARG A 52 -4.83 -1.43 -3.16
C ARG A 52 -3.51 -0.74 -3.52
N ALA A 53 -3.10 0.26 -2.74
CA ALA A 53 -1.82 0.96 -2.94
C ALA A 53 -0.64 0.02 -2.71
N LEU A 54 -0.68 -0.82 -1.66
CA LEU A 54 0.38 -1.79 -1.38
C LEU A 54 0.55 -2.82 -2.51
N ILE A 55 -0.54 -3.36 -3.05
CA ILE A 55 -0.49 -4.26 -4.21
C ILE A 55 0.14 -3.56 -5.42
N SER A 56 -0.27 -2.32 -5.67
CA SER A 56 0.23 -1.55 -6.80
C SER A 56 1.73 -1.27 -6.69
N LEU A 57 2.20 -0.93 -5.48
CA LEU A 57 3.63 -0.74 -5.20
C LEU A 57 4.43 -2.04 -5.37
N GLN A 58 3.93 -3.16 -4.85
CA GLN A 58 4.61 -4.44 -5.00
C GLN A 58 4.71 -4.86 -6.48
N ALA A 59 3.66 -4.66 -7.27
CA ALA A 59 3.69 -4.93 -8.71
C ALA A 59 4.75 -4.06 -9.43
N GLN A 60 4.90 -2.79 -9.05
CA GLN A 60 5.93 -1.91 -9.59
C GLN A 60 7.34 -2.38 -9.21
N GLN A 61 7.53 -2.86 -7.97
CA GLN A 61 8.80 -3.43 -7.51
C GLN A 61 9.16 -4.68 -8.30
N LEU A 62 8.23 -5.61 -8.50
CA LEU A 62 8.44 -6.81 -9.33
C LEU A 62 8.79 -6.44 -10.79
N ALA A 63 8.08 -5.46 -11.36
CA ALA A 63 8.37 -4.98 -12.71
C ALA A 63 9.74 -4.27 -12.80
N ALA A 64 10.19 -3.58 -11.76
CA ALA A 64 11.52 -2.98 -11.68
C ALA A 64 12.61 -4.05 -11.56
N ASP A 65 12.40 -5.08 -10.72
CA ASP A 65 13.30 -6.22 -10.55
C ASP A 65 13.47 -6.97 -11.88
N LEU A 66 12.37 -7.22 -12.61
CA LEU A 66 12.40 -7.88 -13.91
C LEU A 66 13.19 -7.07 -14.96
N ARG A 67 12.93 -5.76 -15.05
CA ARG A 67 13.66 -4.85 -15.97
C ARG A 67 15.15 -4.79 -15.65
N SER A 68 15.50 -4.82 -14.37
CA SER A 68 16.90 -4.78 -13.94
C SER A 68 17.64 -6.07 -14.31
N ARG A 69 17.00 -7.23 -14.16
CA ARG A 69 17.57 -8.52 -14.59
C ARG A 69 17.74 -8.61 -16.11
N HIS A 70 16.83 -8.03 -16.88
CA HIS A 70 16.90 -8.06 -18.34
C HIS A 70 17.96 -7.10 -18.94
N ARG A 71 18.35 -6.03 -18.23
CA ARG A 71 19.42 -5.11 -18.67
C ARG A 71 20.83 -5.57 -18.31
N GLY A 72 20.96 -6.61 -17.49
CA GLY A 72 22.24 -7.20 -17.09
C GLY A 72 22.59 -8.51 -17.81
N ALA A 73 21.78 -8.92 -18.80
CA ALA A 73 21.97 -10.09 -19.66
C ALA A 73 22.28 -9.63 -21.09
#